data_AF-A0A9P0HF43-F1
#
_entry.id   AF-A0A9P0HF43-F1
#
_cell.length_a   1.000
_cell.length_b   1.000
_cell.length_c   1.000
_cell.angle_alpha   90.00
_cell.angle_beta   90.00
_cell.angle_gamma   90.00
#
_symmetry.space_group_name_H-M   'P 1'
#
loop_
_entity.id
_entity.type
_entity.pdbx_description
1 polymer ?
#
loop_
_entity_poly.entity_id
_entity_poly.type
_entity_poly.pdbx_seq_one_letter_code
_entity_poly.pdbx_strand_id
1 'polypeptide(L)' 'MMIIAKLNRLYMRQFKSLPMCDGTHKNPYIQIKLRPVRFKVSEEKDYWLCNCKQTANRPFCDGTHKREDIQAKK' A
#
# COMPACT_ATOMS: atom_id res chain seq x y z
N MET A 1 -18.06 6.30 0.88
CA MET A 1 -19.08 6.77 -0.08
C MET A 1 -18.41 6.99 -1.42
N MET A 2 -18.81 6.25 -2.47
CA MET A 2 -18.28 6.38 -3.82
C MET A 2 -18.87 7.63 -4.49
N ILE A 3 -18.01 8.48 -5.06
CA ILE A 3 -18.39 9.45 -6.09
C ILE A 3 -17.54 9.14 -7.32
N ILE A 4 -18.20 8.84 -8.43
CA ILE A 4 -17.60 8.63 -9.75
C ILE A 4 -17.39 10.00 -10.39
N ALA A 5 -16.16 10.31 -10.80
CA ALA A 5 -15.87 11.40 -11.73
C ALA A 5 -14.98 10.86 -12.87
N LYS A 6 -15.50 10.92 -14.10
CA LYS A 6 -14.76 10.70 -15.34
C LYS A 6 -13.77 11.85 -15.56
N LEU A 7 -12.56 11.55 -16.01
CA LEU A 7 -11.86 12.18 -17.16
C LEU A 7 -10.38 11.77 -17.14
N ASN A 8 -9.94 11.22 -18.28
CA ASN A 8 -8.57 10.95 -18.73
C ASN A 8 -7.44 11.44 -17.80
N ARG A 9 -7.02 10.56 -16.89
CA ARG A 9 -5.66 10.55 -16.36
C ARG A 9 -5.10 9.16 -16.60
N LEU A 10 -4.11 9.05 -17.48
CA LEU A 10 -3.20 7.92 -17.57
C LEU A 10 -2.37 7.83 -16.28
N TYR A 11 -3.04 7.50 -15.19
CA TYR A 11 -2.46 7.06 -13.94
C TYR A 11 -3.32 5.89 -13.51
N MET A 12 -3.06 4.70 -14.09
CA MET A 12 -3.54 3.44 -13.52
C MET A 12 -2.85 3.23 -12.17
N ARG A 13 -3.36 3.95 -11.17
CA ARG A 13 -4.02 3.38 -10.00
C ARG A 13 -3.28 2.17 -9.42
N GLN A 14 -2.44 2.49 -8.42
CA GLN A 14 -2.03 1.65 -7.30
C GLN A 14 -2.69 0.25 -7.27
N PHE A 15 -1.84 -0.79 -7.29
CA PHE A 15 -2.10 -2.23 -7.16
C PHE A 15 -3.51 -2.58 -6.70
N LYS A 16 -4.25 -3.35 -7.52
CA LYS A 16 -5.68 -3.68 -7.33
C LYS A 16 -6.06 -4.28 -5.96
N SER A 17 -5.08 -4.70 -5.14
CA SER A 17 -5.30 -5.39 -3.87
C SER A 17 -4.60 -4.78 -2.64
N LEU A 18 -4.00 -3.59 -2.72
CA LEU A 18 -3.39 -2.96 -1.53
C LEU A 18 -4.41 -2.88 -0.38
N PRO A 19 -4.05 -3.28 0.86
CA PRO A 19 -2.70 -3.53 1.38
C PRO A 19 -2.13 -4.94 1.15
N MET A 20 -2.88 -5.83 0.51
CA MET A 20 -2.47 -7.20 0.19
C MET A 20 -1.58 -7.27 -1.04
N CYS A 21 -0.95 -8.43 -1.22
CA CYS A 21 -0.08 -8.73 -2.33
C CYS A 21 -0.85 -9.46 -3.45
N ASP A 22 -0.83 -8.92 -4.66
CA ASP A 22 -1.39 -9.51 -5.89
C ASP A 22 -0.36 -10.32 -6.71
N GLY A 23 0.89 -10.37 -6.27
CA GLY A 23 1.94 -11.08 -6.99
C GLY A 23 2.62 -10.26 -8.10
N THR A 24 2.26 -8.99 -8.30
CA THR A 24 2.90 -8.13 -9.31
C THR A 24 4.41 -7.97 -9.09
N HIS A 25 4.91 -8.16 -7.86
CA HIS A 25 6.35 -8.19 -7.55
C HIS A 25 7.15 -9.33 -8.22
N LYS A 26 6.46 -10.30 -8.85
CA LYS A 26 7.07 -11.37 -9.65
C LYS A 26 7.13 -11.05 -11.14
N ASN A 27 6.58 -9.93 -11.58
CA ASN A 27 6.56 -9.57 -12.98
C ASN A 27 8.01 -9.31 -13.46
N PRO A 28 8.54 -10.07 -14.43
CA PRO A 28 9.91 -9.90 -14.91
C PRO A 28 10.15 -8.54 -15.58
N TYR A 29 9.07 -7.85 -16.00
CA TYR A 29 9.12 -6.56 -16.67
C TYR A 29 9.07 -5.36 -15.71
N ILE A 30 8.90 -5.58 -14.40
CA ILE A 30 8.76 -4.49 -13.41
C ILE A 30 9.73 -4.71 -12.26
N GLN A 31 10.66 -3.78 -12.06
CA GLN A 31 11.62 -3.85 -10.96
C GLN A 31 11.04 -3.22 -9.69
N ILE A 32 10.47 -4.07 -8.82
CA ILE A 32 9.91 -3.63 -7.54
C ILE A 32 10.91 -3.90 -6.42
N LYS A 33 11.38 -2.83 -5.74
CA LYS A 33 12.32 -2.93 -4.61
C LYS A 33 11.67 -3.49 -3.33
N LEU A 34 10.38 -3.25 -3.15
CA LEU A 34 9.63 -3.69 -1.98
C LEU A 34 9.13 -5.12 -2.17
N ARG A 35 9.40 -5.99 -1.19
CA ARG A 35 8.90 -7.36 -1.14
C ARG A 35 7.72 -7.48 -0.17
N PRO A 36 6.75 -8.37 -0.45
CA PRO A 36 5.65 -8.63 0.46
C PRO A 36 6.15 -9.27 1.76
N VAL A 37 5.50 -8.94 2.87
CA VAL A 37 5.76 -9.53 4.18
C VAL A 37 4.61 -10.47 4.50
N ARG A 38 4.92 -11.73 4.81
CA ARG A 38 3.94 -12.69 5.31
C ARG A 38 3.80 -12.48 6.81
N PHE A 39 2.57 -12.31 7.28
CA PHE A 39 2.25 -12.22 8.69
C PHE A 39 1.02 -13.07 8.97
N LYS A 40 0.88 -13.49 10.23
CA LYS A 40 -0.27 -14.20 10.75
C LYS A 40 -0.76 -13.44 11.97
N VAL A 41 -2.07 -13.38 12.17
CA VAL A 41 -2.70 -12.79 13.36
C VAL A 41 -3.30 -13.93 14.18
N SER A 42 -3.10 -13.87 15.50
CA SER A 42 -3.58 -14.87 16.45
C SER A 42 -4.96 -14.54 17.02
N GLU A 43 -5.35 -13.27 16.97
CA GLU A 43 -6.57 -12.75 17.58
C GLU A 43 -7.43 -12.03 16.55
N GLU A 44 -8.75 -12.20 16.67
CA GLU A 44 -9.76 -11.47 15.91
C GLU A 44 -9.95 -10.07 16.47
N LYS A 45 -9.23 -9.11 15.87
CA LYS A 45 -9.35 -7.68 16.17
C LYS A 45 -9.03 -6.87 14.94
N ASP A 46 -9.31 -5.58 15.02
CA ASP A 46 -8.97 -4.65 13.95
C ASP A 46 -7.46 -4.37 13.94
N TYR A 47 -6.84 -4.56 12.77
CA TYR A 47 -5.43 -4.23 12.54
C TYR A 47 -5.31 -3.20 11.43
N TRP A 48 -4.46 -2.20 11.69
CA TRP A 48 -4.17 -1.14 10.73
C TRP A 48 -2.93 -1.51 9.92
N LEU A 49 -3.09 -1.68 8.61
CA LEU A 49 -2.00 -2.03 7.71
C LEU A 49 -1.44 -0.81 6.98
N CYS A 50 -0.12 -0.85 6.71
CA CYS A 50 0.55 0.25 6.04
C CYS A 50 0.27 0.26 4.53
N ASN A 51 -0.27 1.39 4.04
CA ASN A 51 -0.45 1.64 2.62
C ASN A 51 0.60 2.58 2.01
N CYS A 52 1.16 3.51 2.79
CA CYS A 52 2.15 4.49 2.28
C CYS A 52 3.53 3.89 1.95
N LYS A 53 3.81 2.67 2.42
CA LYS A 53 5.09 1.94 2.26
C LYS A 53 6.31 2.60 2.91
N GLN A 54 6.08 3.51 3.86
CA GLN A 54 7.15 4.22 4.60
C GLN A 54 7.23 3.82 6.08
N THR A 55 6.32 2.95 6.56
CA THR A 55 6.33 2.46 7.96
C THR A 55 7.66 1.80 8.32
N ALA A 56 8.15 2.05 9.53
CA ALA A 56 9.24 1.26 10.10
C ALA A 56 8.75 -0.10 10.60
N ASN A 57 7.45 -0.22 10.89
CA ASN A 57 6.83 -1.39 11.50
C ASN A 57 6.01 -2.22 10.50
N ARG A 58 6.63 -2.67 9.40
CA ARG A 58 5.92 -3.49 8.39
C ARG A 58 5.44 -4.81 9.00
N PRO A 59 4.18 -5.24 8.78
CA PRO A 59 3.18 -4.74 7.81
C PRO A 59 2.24 -3.65 8.36
N PHE A 60 2.36 -3.30 9.63
CA PHE A 60 1.43 -2.45 10.36
C PHE A 60 1.66 -0.96 10.11
N CYS A 61 0.59 -0.18 10.31
CA CYS A 61 0.63 1.27 10.29
C CYS A 61 1.18 1.80 11.62
N ASP A 62 2.20 2.65 11.54
CA ASP A 62 2.87 3.31 12.67
C ASP A 62 2.57 4.83 12.71
N GLY A 63 1.70 5.32 11.82
CA GLY A 63 1.42 6.74 11.69
C GLY A 63 2.44 7.54 10.86
N THR A 64 3.53 6.92 10.37
CA THR A 64 4.55 7.59 9.54
C THR A 64 3.96 8.28 8.31
N HIS A 65 2.84 7.76 7.80
CA HIS A 65 2.12 8.39 6.70
C HIS A 65 1.64 9.82 6.99
N LYS A 66 1.49 10.24 8.25
CA LYS A 66 1.03 11.60 8.60
C LYS A 66 2.13 12.65 8.50
N ARG A 67 3.40 12.25 8.40
CA ARG A 67 4.51 13.19 8.32
C ARG A 67 4.47 13.95 7.00
N GLU A 68 4.79 15.24 7.07
CA GLU A 68 4.75 16.14 5.91
C GLU A 68 5.69 15.69 4.80
N ASP A 69 6.88 15.21 5.14
CA ASP A 69 7.87 14.70 4.17
C ASP A 69 7.40 13.45 3.41
N ILE A 70 6.42 12.73 3.94
CA ILE A 70 5.80 11.58 3.30
C ILE A 70 4.57 11.99 2.48
N GLN A 71 3.76 12.95 2.97
CA GLN A 71 2.62 13.49 2.23
C GLN A 71 3.03 14.30 1.01
N ALA A 72 4.18 14.97 1.06
CA ALA A 72 4.73 15.73 -0.05
C ALA A 72 5.23 14.86 -1.22
N LYS A 73 5.43 13.54 -1.01
CA LYS A 73 5.92 12.59 -2.04
C LYS A 73 4.82 11.95 -2.88
N LYS A 74 3.60 12.49 -2.81
CA LYS A 74 2.39 11.90 -3.42
C LYS A 74 2.31 12.11 -4.93
#